data_AF-A0A4R9K578-F1
#
_entry.id   AF-A0A4R9K578-F1
#
_cell.length_a   1.000
_cell.length_b   1.000
_cell.length_c   1.000
_cell.angle_alpha   90.00
_cell.angle_beta   90.00
_cell.angle_gamma   90.00
#
_symmetry.space_group_name_H-M   'P 1'
#
loop_
_entity.id
_entity.type
_entity.pdbx_description
1 polymer ?
#
loop_
_entity_poly.entity_id
_entity_poly.type
_entity_poly.pdbx_seq_one_letter_code
_entity_poly.pdbx_strand_id
1 'polypeptide(L)'
;MNIGYILINTTKKEIIHFLHVPVITDREITASPVGAAISTWYLLKNSGDQIGFIPDNVDELSDDWPFKDISSKEIDSYEEVTDRVISDLIENQILEDQGIDILDPSEPELYYRILKNRFVSDFDLIRDPFLS
;
A
#
# COMPACT_ATOMS: atom_id res chain seq x y z
N MET A 1 -12.30 16.38 -1.44
CA MET A 1 -11.81 15.18 -0.74
C MET A 1 -10.91 14.46 -1.70
N ASN A 2 -9.69 14.10 -1.27
CA ASN A 2 -8.86 13.19 -2.04
C ASN A 2 -9.49 11.79 -1.94
N ILE A 3 -9.48 11.05 -3.04
CA ILE A 3 -10.05 9.70 -3.12
C ILE A 3 -8.94 8.73 -2.74
N GLY A 4 -9.17 7.92 -1.70
CA GLY A 4 -8.25 6.88 -1.29
C GLY A 4 -8.35 5.66 -2.21
N TYR A 5 -7.34 4.82 -2.20
CA TYR A 5 -7.33 3.57 -2.95
C TYR A 5 -6.97 2.39 -2.04
N ILE A 6 -7.54 1.25 -2.36
CA ILE A 6 -7.22 -0.05 -1.77
C ILE A 6 -6.86 -1.04 -2.87
N LEU A 7 -6.05 -2.04 -2.54
CA LEU A 7 -5.71 -3.12 -3.47
C LEU A 7 -6.43 -4.39 -3.03
N ILE A 8 -7.16 -5.01 -3.94
CA ILE A 8 -7.97 -6.20 -3.66
C ILE A 8 -7.48 -7.36 -4.50
N ASN A 9 -7.32 -8.52 -3.86
CA ASN A 9 -7.13 -9.80 -4.52
C ASN A 9 -8.37 -10.67 -4.32
N THR A 10 -9.12 -10.87 -5.39
CA THR A 10 -10.37 -11.61 -5.34
C THR A 10 -10.17 -13.12 -5.40
N THR A 11 -9.02 -13.56 -5.90
CA THR A 11 -8.67 -14.98 -5.97
C THR A 11 -8.35 -15.53 -4.58
N LYS A 12 -7.65 -14.73 -3.75
CA LYS A 12 -7.28 -15.10 -2.38
C LYS A 12 -8.20 -14.55 -1.29
N LYS A 13 -9.11 -13.63 -1.64
CA LYS A 13 -9.95 -12.89 -0.70
C LYS A 13 -9.13 -12.08 0.30
N GLU A 14 -8.19 -11.31 -0.23
CA GLU A 14 -7.27 -10.46 0.54
C GLU A 14 -7.41 -8.99 0.13
N ILE A 15 -7.11 -8.09 1.07
CA ILE A 15 -7.14 -6.65 0.87
C ILE A 15 -5.91 -5.98 1.48
N ILE A 16 -5.40 -4.94 0.82
CA ILE A 16 -4.36 -4.05 1.33
C ILE A 16 -4.96 -2.65 1.46
N HIS A 17 -5.02 -2.16 2.69
CA HIS A 17 -5.34 -0.78 3.01
C HIS A 17 -4.07 0.04 3.21
N PHE A 18 -3.98 1.20 2.57
CA PHE A 18 -2.84 2.09 2.76
C PHE A 18 -3.00 3.06 3.95
N LEU A 19 -4.01 2.88 4.82
CA LEU A 19 -4.37 3.84 5.88
C LEU A 19 -3.21 4.20 6.84
N HIS A 20 -2.40 3.22 7.24
CA HIS A 20 -1.23 3.43 8.12
C HIS A 20 0.08 3.60 7.36
N VAL A 21 0.02 3.65 6.03
CA VAL A 21 1.13 4.02 5.17
C VAL A 21 0.91 5.49 4.80
N PRO A 22 1.94 6.34 4.71
CA PRO A 22 1.76 7.77 4.39
C PRO A 22 1.41 8.02 2.91
N VAL A 23 0.54 7.20 2.32
CA VAL A 23 0.05 7.26 0.93
C VAL A 23 -1.39 6.80 0.90
N ILE A 24 -2.29 7.51 0.22
CA ILE A 24 -3.69 7.09 0.13
C ILE A 24 -4.25 7.22 -1.29
N THR A 25 -3.83 8.24 -2.05
CA THR A 25 -4.28 8.47 -3.42
C THR A 25 -3.49 7.66 -4.45
N ASP A 26 -4.04 7.50 -5.65
CA ASP A 26 -3.35 6.94 -6.82
C ASP A 26 -1.97 7.59 -7.06
N ARG A 27 -1.92 8.92 -7.02
CA ARG A 27 -0.70 9.71 -7.22
C ARG A 27 0.30 9.47 -6.10
N GLU A 28 -0.13 9.45 -4.84
CA GLU A 28 0.76 9.23 -3.69
C GLU A 28 1.30 7.80 -3.66
N ILE A 29 0.45 6.81 -3.90
CA ILE A 29 0.85 5.39 -3.96
C ILE A 29 1.89 5.20 -5.08
N THR A 30 1.64 5.78 -6.25
CA THR A 30 2.55 5.66 -7.42
C THR A 30 3.86 6.41 -7.21
N ALA A 31 3.81 7.61 -6.62
CA ALA A 31 5.00 8.45 -6.45
C ALA A 31 5.86 8.06 -5.24
N SER A 32 5.30 7.34 -4.27
CA SER A 32 6.00 6.92 -3.06
C SER A 32 6.78 5.62 -3.29
N PRO A 33 8.08 5.58 -2.99
CA PRO A 33 8.86 4.34 -3.03
C PRO A 33 8.31 3.22 -2.13
N VAL A 34 7.60 3.56 -1.06
CA VAL A 34 6.97 2.59 -0.15
C VAL A 34 5.68 2.07 -0.77
N GLY A 35 4.78 2.96 -1.22
CA GLY A 35 3.53 2.58 -1.88
C GLY A 35 3.76 1.72 -3.13
N ALA A 36 4.74 2.11 -3.94
CA ALA A 36 5.16 1.36 -5.11
C ALA A 36 5.77 -0.01 -4.74
N ALA A 37 6.57 -0.10 -3.67
CA ALA A 37 7.13 -1.37 -3.22
C ALA A 37 6.06 -2.34 -2.72
N ILE A 38 5.11 -1.87 -1.89
CA ILE A 38 3.99 -2.67 -1.37
C ILE A 38 3.17 -3.25 -2.52
N SER A 39 2.68 -2.38 -3.40
CA SER A 39 1.85 -2.80 -4.53
C SER A 39 2.59 -3.72 -5.49
N THR A 40 3.81 -3.37 -5.89
CA THR A 40 4.61 -4.18 -6.82
C THR A 40 4.97 -5.55 -6.23
N TRP A 41 5.39 -5.61 -4.96
CA TRP A 41 5.72 -6.87 -4.31
C TRP A 41 4.51 -7.79 -4.23
N TYR A 42 3.36 -7.25 -3.83
CA TYR A 42 2.14 -8.02 -3.75
C TYR A 42 1.71 -8.56 -5.12
N LEU A 43 1.73 -7.73 -6.16
CA LEU A 43 1.42 -8.16 -7.53
C LEU A 43 2.38 -9.26 -8.04
N LEU A 44 3.67 -9.16 -7.72
CA LEU A 44 4.67 -10.17 -8.12
C LEU A 44 4.48 -11.51 -7.39
N LYS A 45 4.14 -11.49 -6.09
CA LYS A 45 3.91 -12.70 -5.28
C LYS A 45 2.59 -13.40 -5.61
N ASN A 46 1.66 -12.67 -6.22
CA ASN A 46 0.33 -13.15 -6.56
C ASN A 46 0.10 -13.09 -8.08
N SER A 47 1.15 -13.37 -8.86
CA SER A 47 1.07 -13.35 -10.32
C SER A 47 0.06 -14.39 -10.83
N GLY A 48 -0.88 -13.93 -11.65
CA GLY A 48 -1.97 -14.75 -12.18
C GLY A 48 -3.29 -14.62 -11.40
N ASP A 49 -3.27 -14.03 -10.20
CA ASP A 49 -4.48 -13.73 -9.45
C ASP A 49 -5.25 -12.55 -10.06
N GLN A 50 -6.56 -12.50 -9.80
CA GLN A 50 -7.39 -11.35 -10.12
C GLN A 50 -7.20 -10.26 -9.05
N ILE A 51 -6.37 -9.27 -9.38
CA ILE A 51 -6.01 -8.16 -8.50
C ILE A 51 -6.36 -6.83 -9.15
N GLY A 52 -6.92 -5.91 -8.38
CA GLY A 52 -7.29 -4.57 -8.86
C GLY A 52 -7.18 -3.52 -7.77
N PHE A 53 -6.80 -2.31 -8.18
CA PHE A 53 -6.97 -1.11 -7.35
C PHE A 53 -8.42 -0.63 -7.47
N ILE A 54 -9.04 -0.29 -6.35
CA ILE A 54 -10.35 0.37 -6.35
C ILE A 54 -10.30 1.62 -5.46
N PRO A 55 -11.01 2.69 -5.84
CA PRO A 55 -11.30 3.79 -4.93
C PRO A 55 -11.98 3.30 -3.64
N ASP A 56 -11.66 3.90 -2.50
CA ASP A 56 -12.23 3.53 -1.20
C ASP A 56 -13.71 3.97 -1.01
N ASN A 57 -14.26 4.66 -2.00
CA ASN A 57 -15.60 5.24 -1.97
C ASN A 57 -16.53 4.75 -3.10
N VAL A 58 -16.14 3.72 -3.86
CA VAL A 58 -16.97 3.13 -4.93
C VAL A 58 -17.55 1.79 -4.53
N ASP A 59 -18.68 1.43 -5.13
CA ASP A 59 -19.36 0.14 -4.97
C ASP A 59 -19.53 -0.58 -6.33
N GLU A 60 -20.12 -1.77 -6.31
CA GLU A 60 -20.34 -2.62 -7.48
C GLU A 60 -21.26 -2.02 -8.56
N LEU A 61 -21.94 -0.91 -8.27
CA LEU A 61 -22.78 -0.20 -9.24
C LEU A 61 -22.00 0.88 -10.00
N SER A 62 -20.77 1.17 -9.59
CA SER A 62 -19.89 2.14 -10.25
C SER A 62 -19.25 1.56 -11.51
N ASP A 63 -19.09 2.39 -12.54
CA ASP A 63 -18.33 2.06 -13.76
C ASP A 63 -16.84 1.80 -13.46
N ASP A 64 -16.34 2.32 -12.34
CA ASP A 64 -14.96 2.13 -11.87
C ASP A 64 -14.76 0.77 -11.17
N TRP A 65 -15.81 -0.03 -10.99
CA TRP A 65 -15.73 -1.35 -10.35
C TRP A 65 -15.11 -2.41 -11.29
N PRO A 66 -13.93 -2.96 -10.97
CA PRO A 66 -13.21 -3.81 -11.92
C PRO A 66 -13.67 -5.28 -11.91
N PHE A 67 -14.55 -5.68 -10.99
CA PHE A 67 -14.90 -7.08 -10.76
C PHE A 67 -16.36 -7.40 -11.13
N LYS A 68 -16.58 -8.32 -12.07
CA LYS A 68 -17.94 -8.60 -12.57
C LYS A 68 -18.82 -9.42 -11.63
N ASP A 69 -18.21 -10.30 -10.84
CA ASP A 69 -18.92 -11.34 -10.09
C ASP A 69 -18.80 -11.17 -8.57
N ILE A 70 -18.36 -9.98 -8.12
CA ILE A 70 -18.03 -9.71 -6.71
C ILE A 70 -18.69 -8.42 -6.29
N SER A 71 -19.43 -8.49 -5.18
CA SER A 71 -20.09 -7.33 -4.55
C SER A 71 -19.17 -6.62 -3.56
N SER A 72 -19.37 -5.33 -3.33
CA SER A 72 -18.65 -4.57 -2.29
C SER A 72 -18.78 -5.21 -0.91
N LYS A 73 -19.98 -5.70 -0.56
CA LYS A 73 -20.23 -6.42 0.70
C LYS A 73 -19.41 -7.68 0.88
N GLU A 74 -19.02 -8.34 -0.21
CA GLU A 74 -18.18 -9.55 -0.09
C GLU A 74 -16.76 -9.17 0.32
N ILE A 75 -16.26 -8.02 -0.14
CA ILE A 75 -14.92 -7.52 0.17
C ILE A 75 -14.78 -7.14 1.65
N ASP A 76 -15.86 -6.74 2.32
CA ASP A 76 -15.86 -6.49 3.77
C ASP A 76 -15.41 -7.73 4.58
N SER A 77 -15.50 -8.92 4.00
CA SER A 77 -15.06 -10.18 4.62
C SER A 77 -13.63 -10.61 4.25
N TYR A 78 -12.94 -9.85 3.40
CA TYR A 78 -11.60 -10.20 2.95
C TYR A 78 -10.57 -9.99 4.07
N GLU A 79 -9.53 -10.82 4.05
CA GLU A 79 -8.45 -10.71 5.03
C GLU A 79 -7.61 -9.46 4.74
N GLU A 80 -7.46 -8.61 5.76
CA GLU A 80 -6.51 -7.50 5.73
C GLU A 80 -5.08 -8.05 5.86
N VAL A 81 -4.25 -7.83 4.84
CA VAL A 81 -2.89 -8.41 4.77
C VAL A 81 -1.77 -7.37 4.66
N THR A 82 -2.06 -6.09 4.88
CA THR A 82 -1.08 -5.00 4.72
C THR A 82 0.14 -5.22 5.61
N ASP A 83 -0.08 -5.51 6.90
CA ASP A 83 1.02 -5.71 7.83
C ASP A 83 1.87 -6.93 7.46
N ARG A 84 1.24 -8.00 6.97
CA ARG A 84 1.94 -9.19 6.50
C ARG A 84 2.84 -8.86 5.30
N VAL A 85 2.33 -8.08 4.34
CA VAL A 85 3.10 -7.64 3.16
C VAL A 85 4.25 -6.71 3.56
N ILE A 86 4.04 -5.80 4.51
CA ILE A 86 5.09 -4.93 5.05
C ILE A 86 6.17 -5.76 5.75
N SER A 87 5.78 -6.73 6.58
CA SER A 87 6.72 -7.65 7.24
C SER A 87 7.57 -8.40 6.21
N ASP A 88 6.96 -8.97 5.17
CA ASP A 88 7.70 -9.64 4.09
C ASP A 88 8.74 -8.71 3.44
N LEU A 89 8.37 -7.45 3.19
CA LEU A 89 9.27 -6.46 2.60
C LEU A 89 10.44 -6.07 3.53
N ILE A 90 10.20 -6.01 4.84
CA ILE A 90 11.25 -5.75 5.84
C ILE A 90 12.20 -6.94 5.93
N GLU A 91 11.66 -8.17 6.00
CA GLU A 91 12.45 -9.41 6.05
C GLU A 91 13.34 -9.57 4.81
N ASN A 92 12.85 -9.16 3.64
CA ASN A 92 13.59 -9.17 2.38
C ASN A 92 14.47 -7.92 2.18
N GLN A 93 14.65 -7.07 3.21
CA GLN A 93 15.52 -5.89 3.18
C GLN A 93 15.16 -4.90 2.06
N ILE A 94 13.88 -4.81 1.69
CA ILE A 94 13.38 -3.80 0.74
C ILE A 94 12.93 -2.55 1.48
N LEU A 95 12.20 -2.76 2.58
CA LEU A 95 11.78 -1.70 3.49
C LEU A 95 12.57 -1.74 4.81
N GLU A 96 12.58 -0.60 5.47
CA GLU A 96 13.00 -0.41 6.85
C GLU A 96 11.86 0.25 7.62
N ASP A 97 11.51 -0.31 8.77
CA ASP A 97 10.57 0.29 9.71
C ASP A 97 11.33 1.15 10.73
N GLN A 98 11.02 2.45 10.75
CA GLN A 98 11.64 3.45 11.62
C GLN A 98 10.72 3.87 12.78
N GLY A 99 9.64 3.13 13.01
CA GLY A 99 8.67 3.37 14.07
C GLY A 99 7.37 3.98 13.56
N ILE A 100 6.69 4.72 14.44
CA ILE A 100 5.38 5.32 14.18
C ILE A 100 5.42 6.82 14.41
N ASP A 101 4.64 7.56 13.61
CA ASP A 101 4.34 8.97 13.81
C ASP A 101 2.87 9.11 14.21
N ILE A 102 2.62 9.56 15.44
CA ILE A 102 1.26 9.71 15.99
C ILE A 102 0.70 11.05 15.52
N LEU A 103 -0.42 11.01 14.80
CA LEU A 103 -1.06 12.19 14.23
C LEU A 103 -1.82 12.99 15.29
N ASP A 104 -2.45 12.29 16.22
CA ASP A 104 -3.14 12.88 17.35
C ASP A 104 -2.75 12.17 18.65
N PRO A 105 -2.04 12.85 19.59
CA PRO A 105 -1.68 12.26 20.88
C PRO A 105 -2.87 11.81 21.74
N SER A 106 -4.08 12.30 21.45
CA SER A 106 -5.31 11.90 22.13
C SER A 106 -6.02 10.71 21.48
N GLU A 107 -5.67 10.35 20.25
CA GLU A 107 -6.16 9.18 19.49
C GLU A 107 -4.97 8.38 18.92
N PRO A 108 -4.27 7.56 19.74
CA PRO A 108 -3.04 6.86 19.35
C PRO A 108 -3.20 5.90 18.15
N GLU A 109 -4.42 5.49 17.83
CA GLU A 109 -4.79 4.72 16.64
C GLU A 109 -4.64 5.51 15.34
N LEU A 110 -4.62 6.84 15.40
CA LEU A 110 -4.33 7.72 14.27
C LEU A 110 -2.83 7.92 14.15
N TYR A 111 -2.17 7.01 13.43
CA TYR A 111 -0.74 7.05 13.20
C TYR A 111 -0.36 6.62 11.78
N TYR A 112 0.83 7.06 11.34
CA TYR A 112 1.53 6.50 10.19
C TYR A 112 2.72 5.66 10.64
N ARG A 113 2.99 4.55 9.95
CA ARG A 113 4.27 3.86 10.06
C ARG A 113 5.32 4.60 9.24
N ILE A 114 6.47 4.88 9.84
CA ILE A 114 7.60 5.52 9.18
C ILE A 114 8.37 4.44 8.44
N LEU A 115 7.94 4.15 7.21
CA LEU A 115 8.57 3.17 6.33
C LEU A 115 9.53 3.85 5.36
N LYS A 116 10.71 3.26 5.16
CA LYS A 116 11.72 3.75 4.22
C LYS A 116 12.12 2.66 3.23
N ASN A 117 12.13 2.98 1.95
CA ASN A 117 12.68 2.09 0.93
C ASN A 117 14.22 2.18 0.94
N ARG A 118 14.88 1.04 1.18
CA ARG A 118 16.34 0.98 1.33
C ARG A 118 17.08 1.35 0.03
N PHE A 119 16.57 0.94 -1.11
CA PHE A 119 17.22 1.15 -2.41
C PHE A 119 17.19 2.62 -2.85
N VAL A 120 16.14 3.37 -2.54
CA VAL A 120 16.08 4.80 -2.89
C VAL A 120 17.08 5.61 -2.07
N SER A 121 17.25 5.32 -0.78
CA SER A 121 18.28 5.99 0.02
C SER A 121 19.70 5.72 -0.44
N ASP A 122 19.96 4.55 -1.02
CA ASP A 122 21.30 4.22 -1.52
C ASP A 122 21.60 4.96 -2.84
N PHE A 123 20.59 5.26 -3.66
CA PHE A 123 20.78 6.07 -4.87
C PHE A 123 21.09 7.55 -4.59
N ASP A 124 20.56 8.10 -3.50
CA ASP A 124 20.91 9.47 -3.06
C ASP A 124 22.38 9.55 -2.59
N LEU A 125 22.93 8.46 -2.05
CA LEU A 125 24.35 8.37 -1.65
C LEU A 125 25.31 8.21 -2.85
N ILE A 126 24.83 7.76 -4.01
CA ILE A 126 25.64 7.60 -5.22
C ILE A 126 25.77 8.92 -6.01
N ARG A 127 24.90 9.91 -5.73
CA ARG A 127 24.84 11.16 -6.50
C ARG A 127 25.82 12.26 -6.09
N ASP A 128 26.70 12.07 -5.12
CA ASP A 128 27.71 13.09 -4.83
C ASP A 128 29.11 12.57 -4.46
N PRO A 129 29.98 12.32 -5.46
CA PRO A 129 31.42 12.33 -5.27
C PRO A 129 32.10 13.62 -5.80
N PHE A 130 31.37 14.59 -6.37
CA PHE A 130 31.99 15.66 -7.17
C PHE A 130 31.39 17.07 -7.05
N LEU A 131 30.49 17.36 -6.10
CA LEU A 131 30.22 18.75 -5.70
C LEU A 131 31.09 19.15 -4.50
N SER A 132 32.38 19.37 -4.79
CA SER A 132 33.32 20.15 -3.97
C SER A 132 34.02 21.20 -4.82
#